data_AF-A0A3D5P889-F1
#
_entry.id   AF-A0A3D5P889-F1
#
_cell.length_a   1.000
_cell.length_b   1.000
_cell.length_c   1.000
_cell.angle_alpha   90.00
_cell.angle_beta   90.00
_cell.angle_gamma   90.00
#
_symmetry.space_group_name_H-M   'P 1'
#
loop_
_entity.id
_entity.type
_entity.pdbx_description
1 polymer ?
#
loop_
_entity_poly.entity_id
_entity_poly.type
_entity_poly.pdbx_seq_one_letter_code
_entity_poly.pdbx_strand_id
1 'polypeptide(L)'
;AALIKSIFDSQLNYHNGFCETVALKLTDRQNIIARLQSIQNIGKIICTVSTFQINFPVTHFNLNDVLNGNALASIQELIDREATFGKIYETFSTMLKSRDSANIFVKTRLFVEEIEKKSGRILKPDVAVGVLCHLGCMVDRLLQGQTSVNFPDKSPYIAENHPLFEIIRGSCSIFQKEFSVKVPEDEICHIMMFFSPENCNKIKKCNVQQ
;
A
#
# COMPACT_ATOMS: atom_id res chain seq x y z
N ALA A 1 14.39 7.32 -28.23
CA ALA A 1 14.10 8.09 -27.01
C ALA A 1 12.80 8.90 -27.15
N ALA A 2 12.72 9.87 -28.07
CA ALA A 2 11.52 10.72 -28.23
C ALA A 2 10.23 9.95 -28.59
N LEU A 3 10.32 8.96 -29.49
CA LEU A 3 9.15 8.15 -29.90
C LEU A 3 8.51 7.40 -28.72
N ILE A 4 9.33 6.78 -27.86
CA ILE A 4 8.83 5.98 -26.74
C ILE A 4 8.21 6.85 -25.68
N LYS A 5 8.85 7.99 -25.37
CA LYS A 5 8.27 8.99 -24.48
C LYS A 5 6.92 9.46 -25.02
N SER A 6 6.82 9.74 -26.32
CA SER A 6 5.55 10.12 -26.95
C SER A 6 4.47 9.03 -26.86
N ILE A 7 4.82 7.76 -27.05
CA ILE A 7 3.85 6.65 -26.90
C ILE A 7 3.31 6.64 -25.47
N PHE A 8 4.21 6.66 -24.49
CA PHE A 8 3.81 6.63 -23.08
C PHE A 8 3.00 7.87 -22.67
N ASP A 9 3.45 9.07 -23.04
CA ASP A 9 2.74 10.32 -22.73
C ASP A 9 1.34 10.36 -23.40
N SER A 10 1.13 9.64 -24.50
CA SER A 10 -0.17 9.57 -25.19
C SER A 10 -1.10 8.44 -24.73
N GLN A 11 -0.56 7.34 -24.18
CA GLN A 11 -1.33 6.12 -23.92
C GLN A 11 -1.40 5.72 -22.43
N LEU A 12 -0.54 6.29 -21.59
CA LEU A 12 -0.55 6.04 -20.15
C LEU A 12 -1.12 7.23 -19.41
N ASN A 13 -1.88 6.96 -18.35
CA ASN A 13 -2.36 7.96 -17.40
C ASN A 13 -1.39 8.09 -16.23
N TYR A 14 -0.73 9.24 -16.11
CA TYR A 14 0.21 9.55 -15.04
C TYR A 14 -0.41 10.22 -13.81
N HIS A 15 -1.74 10.15 -13.63
CA HIS A 15 -2.46 10.68 -12.47
C HIS A 15 -2.05 12.12 -12.12
N ASN A 16 -2.23 13.05 -13.07
CA ASN A 16 -1.92 14.48 -12.88
C ASN A 16 -0.45 14.77 -12.52
N GLY A 17 0.49 14.03 -13.11
CA GLY A 17 1.93 14.25 -12.89
C GLY A 17 2.48 13.54 -11.65
N PHE A 18 1.78 12.52 -11.13
CA PHE A 18 2.28 11.65 -10.07
C PHE A 18 3.60 10.97 -10.45
N CYS A 19 3.76 10.61 -11.72
CA CYS A 19 5.02 10.07 -12.25
C CYS A 19 5.33 10.63 -13.64
N GLU A 20 6.55 10.39 -14.11
CA GLU A 20 7.00 10.82 -15.43
C GLU A 20 7.86 9.75 -16.12
N THR A 21 8.00 9.89 -17.45
CA THR A 21 8.92 9.06 -18.24
C THR A 21 10.28 9.73 -18.40
N VAL A 22 11.31 9.11 -17.84
CA VAL A 22 12.71 9.53 -18.00
C VAL A 22 13.37 8.76 -19.14
N ALA A 23 13.65 9.45 -20.26
CA ALA A 23 14.32 8.85 -21.41
C ALA A 23 15.85 8.91 -21.25
N LEU A 24 16.49 7.76 -21.09
CA LEU A 24 17.95 7.65 -20.99
C LEU A 24 18.57 7.36 -22.37
N LYS A 25 19.62 8.12 -22.73
CA LYS A 25 20.43 7.83 -23.92
C LYS A 25 21.46 6.76 -23.57
N LEU A 26 21.48 5.69 -24.37
CA LEU A 26 22.39 4.56 -24.24
C LEU A 26 23.71 4.85 -24.97
N THR A 27 24.38 5.94 -24.63
CA THR A 27 25.68 6.26 -25.23
C THR A 27 26.80 5.41 -24.62
N ASP A 28 26.65 5.00 -23.36
CA ASP A 28 27.56 4.09 -22.65
C ASP A 28 26.79 2.96 -21.96
N ARG A 29 26.77 1.78 -22.58
CA ARG A 29 26.13 0.57 -22.02
C ARG A 29 26.64 0.22 -20.61
N GLN A 30 27.87 0.61 -20.28
CA GLN A 30 28.52 0.29 -19.00
C GLN A 30 28.00 1.10 -17.81
N ASN A 31 27.20 2.15 -18.00
CA ASN A 31 26.80 3.06 -16.92
C ASN A 31 25.27 3.19 -16.72
N ILE A 32 24.45 2.30 -17.31
CA ILE A 32 22.99 2.36 -17.13
C ILE A 32 22.57 2.11 -15.68
N ILE A 33 23.24 1.18 -14.99
CA ILE A 33 22.94 0.83 -13.59
C ILE A 33 23.19 2.02 -12.66
N ALA A 34 24.33 2.69 -12.78
CA ALA A 34 24.65 3.86 -11.94
C ALA A 34 23.71 5.04 -12.22
N ARG A 35 23.23 5.21 -13.46
CA ARG A 35 22.15 6.17 -13.76
C ARG A 35 20.83 5.81 -13.08
N LEU A 36 20.42 4.54 -13.13
CA LEU A 36 19.20 4.08 -12.44
C LEU A 36 19.32 4.24 -10.91
N GLN A 37 20.48 3.93 -10.33
CA GLN A 37 20.76 4.16 -8.91
C GLN A 37 20.64 5.66 -8.56
N SER A 38 21.16 6.54 -9.41
CA SER A 38 21.06 7.99 -9.19
C SER A 38 19.60 8.47 -9.21
N ILE A 39 18.78 7.94 -10.12
CA ILE A 39 17.35 8.23 -10.18
C ILE A 39 16.63 7.70 -8.93
N GLN A 40 16.99 6.49 -8.48
CA GLN A 40 16.38 5.87 -7.31
C GLN A 40 16.60 6.69 -6.01
N ASN A 41 17.65 7.52 -5.96
CA ASN A 41 17.90 8.43 -4.84
C ASN A 41 16.96 9.64 -4.81
N ILE A 42 16.36 9.99 -5.96
CA ILE A 42 15.49 11.16 -6.11
C ILE A 42 14.01 10.74 -6.04
N GLY A 43 13.69 9.52 -6.49
CA GLY A 43 12.34 8.99 -6.47
C GLY A 43 12.28 7.49 -6.75
N LYS A 44 11.09 6.91 -6.63
CA LYS A 44 10.87 5.49 -6.90
C LYS A 44 10.78 5.24 -8.41
N ILE A 45 11.50 4.22 -8.89
CA ILE A 45 11.38 3.74 -10.26
C ILE A 45 10.26 2.69 -10.30
N ILE A 46 9.17 2.98 -11.03
CA ILE A 46 8.01 2.08 -11.16
C ILE A 46 8.33 0.88 -12.06
N CYS A 47 8.91 1.14 -13.23
CA CYS A 47 9.34 0.12 -14.18
C CYS A 47 10.47 0.64 -15.08
N THR A 48 11.13 -0.26 -15.81
CA THR A 48 12.11 0.08 -16.87
C THR A 48 11.70 -0.51 -18.21
N VAL A 49 12.01 0.20 -19.30
CA VAL A 49 11.72 -0.26 -20.67
C VAL A 49 12.95 -0.12 -21.55
N SER A 50 13.39 -1.22 -22.16
CA SER A 50 14.52 -1.24 -23.11
C SER A 50 14.50 -2.44 -24.04
N THR A 51 15.36 -2.42 -25.07
CA THR A 51 15.50 -3.53 -26.04
C THR A 51 16.33 -4.70 -25.51
N PHE A 52 16.94 -4.54 -24.34
CA PHE A 52 17.77 -5.54 -23.67
C PHE A 52 17.42 -5.59 -22.19
N GLN A 53 17.67 -6.73 -21.56
CA GLN A 53 17.43 -6.92 -20.14
C GLN A 53 18.37 -6.05 -19.29
N ILE A 54 17.82 -5.43 -18.26
CA ILE A 54 18.57 -4.64 -17.28
C ILE A 54 18.55 -5.41 -15.96
N ASN A 55 19.73 -5.76 -15.45
CA ASN A 55 19.85 -6.40 -14.13
C ASN A 55 19.69 -5.35 -13.01
N PHE A 56 18.44 -4.99 -12.72
CA PHE A 56 18.06 -4.00 -11.71
C PHE A 56 16.78 -4.48 -11.01
N PRO A 57 16.59 -4.27 -9.69
CA PRO A 57 15.50 -4.86 -8.91
C PRO A 57 14.16 -4.13 -9.12
N VAL A 58 13.77 -3.92 -10.37
CA VAL A 58 12.53 -3.26 -10.79
C VAL A 58 11.98 -4.00 -12.01
N THR A 59 10.65 -4.05 -12.14
CA THR A 59 9.99 -4.69 -13.29
C THR A 59 10.51 -4.11 -14.61
N HIS A 60 10.93 -5.01 -15.50
CA HIS A 60 11.48 -4.68 -16.81
C HIS A 60 10.51 -5.11 -17.92
N PHE A 61 10.25 -4.21 -18.87
CA PHE A 61 9.45 -4.48 -20.06
C PHE A 61 10.31 -4.37 -21.32
N ASN A 62 10.12 -5.31 -22.25
CA ASN A 62 10.79 -5.23 -23.54
C ASN A 62 10.18 -4.09 -24.37
N LEU A 63 11.04 -3.36 -25.07
CA LEU A 63 10.60 -2.28 -25.95
C LEU A 63 9.59 -2.73 -27.00
N ASN A 64 9.77 -3.91 -27.59
CA ASN A 64 8.88 -4.42 -28.62
C ASN A 64 7.46 -4.67 -28.08
N ASP A 65 7.34 -5.14 -26.84
CA ASP A 65 6.03 -5.34 -26.20
C ASP A 65 5.31 -4.03 -25.93
N VAL A 66 6.06 -2.97 -25.62
CA VAL A 66 5.52 -1.61 -25.51
C VAL A 66 5.06 -1.08 -26.86
N LEU A 67 5.89 -1.22 -27.91
CA LEU A 67 5.57 -0.73 -29.25
C LEU A 67 4.33 -1.42 -29.83
N ASN A 68 4.13 -2.70 -29.51
CA ASN A 68 2.98 -3.48 -29.94
C ASN A 68 1.76 -3.32 -29.00
N GLY A 69 1.88 -2.54 -27.93
CA GLY A 69 0.79 -2.31 -26.95
C GLY A 69 0.61 -3.41 -25.89
N ASN A 70 1.27 -4.55 -26.04
CA ASN A 70 1.14 -5.73 -25.16
C ASN A 70 1.50 -5.44 -23.69
N ALA A 71 2.45 -4.54 -23.45
CA ALA A 71 2.91 -4.21 -22.09
C ALA A 71 2.14 -3.06 -21.43
N LEU A 72 1.34 -2.30 -22.18
CA LEU A 72 0.78 -1.03 -21.70
C LEU A 72 -0.20 -1.21 -20.54
N ALA A 73 -1.06 -2.24 -20.61
CA ALA A 73 -2.00 -2.53 -19.54
C ALA A 73 -1.28 -2.87 -18.22
N SER A 74 -0.22 -3.68 -18.28
CA SER A 74 0.58 -4.04 -17.10
C SER A 74 1.37 -2.83 -16.56
N ILE A 75 1.87 -1.96 -17.43
CA ILE A 75 2.54 -0.72 -16.99
C ILE A 75 1.52 0.21 -16.32
N GLN A 76 0.32 0.35 -16.89
CA GLN A 76 -0.75 1.17 -16.31
C GLN A 76 -1.15 0.65 -14.93
N GLU A 77 -1.29 -0.67 -14.76
CA GLU A 77 -1.60 -1.28 -13.45
C GLU A 77 -0.54 -0.95 -12.39
N LEU A 78 0.75 -0.99 -12.75
CA LEU A 78 1.83 -0.59 -11.85
C LEU A 78 1.74 0.90 -11.47
N ILE A 79 1.45 1.78 -12.44
CA ILE A 79 1.29 3.22 -12.20
C ILE A 79 0.07 3.47 -11.29
N ASP A 80 -1.07 2.86 -11.59
CA ASP A 80 -2.32 3.03 -10.83
C ASP A 80 -2.16 2.59 -9.39
N ARG A 81 -1.47 1.47 -9.16
CA ARG A 81 -1.18 0.97 -7.83
C ARG A 81 -0.30 1.94 -7.04
N GLU A 82 0.79 2.43 -7.64
CA GLU A 82 1.69 3.38 -6.99
C GLU A 82 1.01 4.73 -6.74
N ALA A 83 0.23 5.23 -7.69
CA ALA A 83 -0.52 6.48 -7.56
C ALA A 83 -1.56 6.39 -6.44
N THR A 84 -2.29 5.27 -6.37
CA THR A 84 -3.23 5.00 -5.29
C THR A 84 -2.52 4.98 -3.94
N PHE A 85 -1.39 4.27 -3.85
CA PHE A 85 -0.58 4.22 -2.63
C PHE A 85 -0.07 5.60 -2.20
N GLY A 86 0.42 6.41 -3.15
CA GLY A 86 0.87 7.78 -2.90
C GLY A 86 -0.24 8.66 -2.36
N LYS A 87 -1.44 8.63 -2.97
CA LYS A 87 -2.61 9.40 -2.52
C LYS A 87 -3.08 8.98 -1.12
N ILE A 88 -3.06 7.67 -0.83
CA ILE A 88 -3.37 7.16 0.50
C ILE A 88 -2.35 7.70 1.51
N TYR A 89 -1.06 7.61 1.21
CA TYR A 89 -0.01 8.11 2.10
C TYR A 89 -0.10 9.61 2.33
N GLU A 90 -0.37 10.40 1.28
CA GLU A 90 -0.56 11.85 1.39
C GLU A 90 -1.74 12.17 2.30
N THR A 91 -2.92 11.61 2.03
CA THR A 91 -4.12 11.77 2.87
C THR A 91 -3.83 11.36 4.31
N PHE A 92 -3.23 10.18 4.51
CA PHE A 92 -2.83 9.65 5.80
C PHE A 92 -1.89 10.61 6.55
N SER A 93 -0.84 11.10 5.89
CA SER A 93 0.17 11.97 6.50
C SER A 93 -0.39 13.34 6.90
N THR A 94 -1.30 13.90 6.10
CA THR A 94 -1.93 15.20 6.40
C THR A 94 -2.88 15.16 7.59
N MET A 95 -3.44 13.99 7.92
CA MET A 95 -4.33 13.82 9.09
C MET A 95 -3.57 13.69 10.41
N LEU A 96 -2.27 13.38 10.37
CA LEU A 96 -1.45 13.09 11.53
C LEU A 96 -0.78 14.36 12.06
N LYS A 97 -0.74 14.51 13.39
CA LYS A 97 0.06 15.56 14.04
C LYS A 97 1.50 15.13 14.29
N SER A 98 1.74 13.82 14.44
CA SER A 98 3.06 13.23 14.64
C SER A 98 3.99 13.46 13.43
N ARG A 99 5.27 13.70 13.71
CA ARG A 99 6.32 13.82 12.69
C ARG A 99 6.75 12.48 12.07
N ASP A 100 6.27 11.36 12.60
CA ASP A 100 6.66 10.01 12.14
C ASP A 100 5.55 9.31 11.32
N SER A 101 4.88 10.05 10.44
CA SER A 101 3.79 9.53 9.60
C SER A 101 4.23 8.35 8.72
N ALA A 102 5.49 8.32 8.29
CA ALA A 102 6.05 7.25 7.47
C ALA A 102 6.10 5.92 8.23
N ASN A 103 6.66 5.90 9.44
CA ASN A 103 6.73 4.68 10.24
C ASN A 103 5.34 4.23 10.67
N ILE A 104 4.48 5.15 11.13
CA ILE A 104 3.09 4.83 11.49
C ILE A 104 2.40 4.16 10.30
N PHE A 105 2.51 4.71 9.10
CA PHE A 105 1.92 4.13 7.90
C PHE A 105 2.40 2.70 7.61
N VAL A 106 3.72 2.46 7.72
CA VAL A 106 4.30 1.13 7.54
C VAL A 106 3.72 0.14 8.56
N LYS A 107 3.67 0.52 9.84
CA LYS A 107 3.13 -0.37 10.89
C LYS A 107 1.64 -0.62 10.75
N THR A 108 0.86 0.40 10.36
CA THR A 108 -0.58 0.21 10.11
C THR A 108 -0.82 -0.73 8.95
N ARG A 109 0.03 -0.71 7.92
CA ARG A 109 -0.08 -1.65 6.80
C ARG A 109 0.23 -3.08 7.23
N LEU A 110 1.33 -3.28 7.97
CA LEU A 110 1.68 -4.61 8.50
C LEU A 110 0.59 -5.17 9.42
N PHE A 111 -0.02 -4.32 10.23
CA PHE A 111 -1.15 -4.69 11.08
C PHE A 111 -2.36 -5.18 10.27
N VAL A 112 -2.74 -4.45 9.21
CA VAL A 112 -3.85 -4.86 8.32
C VAL A 112 -3.51 -6.17 7.62
N GLU A 113 -2.31 -6.29 7.03
CA GLU A 113 -1.84 -7.51 6.35
C GLU A 113 -1.87 -8.73 7.29
N GLU A 114 -1.51 -8.56 8.57
CA GLU A 114 -1.56 -9.63 9.57
C GLU A 114 -3.00 -10.08 9.86
N ILE A 115 -3.95 -9.15 9.98
CA ILE A 115 -5.36 -9.46 10.20
C ILE A 115 -5.95 -10.16 8.98
N GLU A 116 -5.70 -9.66 7.77
CA GLU A 116 -6.20 -10.28 6.54
C GLU A 116 -5.72 -11.74 6.41
N LYS A 117 -4.43 -11.97 6.70
CA LYS A 117 -3.84 -13.31 6.70
C LYS A 117 -4.46 -14.24 7.73
N LYS A 118 -4.65 -13.78 8.97
CA LYS A 118 -5.16 -14.62 10.08
C LYS A 118 -6.67 -14.85 10.00
N SER A 119 -7.43 -13.87 9.54
CA SER A 119 -8.89 -13.93 9.46
C SER A 119 -9.41 -14.55 8.16
N GLY A 120 -8.59 -14.55 7.11
CA GLY A 120 -8.99 -14.96 5.77
C GLY A 120 -9.94 -13.98 5.07
N ARG A 121 -10.00 -12.73 5.56
CA ARG A 121 -10.84 -11.64 5.05
C ARG A 121 -9.94 -10.60 4.41
N ILE A 122 -10.04 -10.36 3.10
CA ILE A 122 -9.26 -9.32 2.42
C ILE A 122 -10.16 -8.10 2.24
N LEU A 123 -9.72 -6.94 2.71
CA LEU A 123 -10.50 -5.71 2.59
C LEU A 123 -10.66 -5.30 1.13
N LYS A 124 -11.82 -4.74 0.80
CA LYS A 124 -11.98 -4.04 -0.48
C LYS A 124 -11.04 -2.82 -0.54
N PRO A 125 -10.56 -2.42 -1.73
CA PRO A 125 -9.56 -1.36 -1.84
C PRO A 125 -9.93 -0.05 -1.14
N ASP A 126 -11.18 0.38 -1.27
CA ASP A 126 -11.75 1.57 -0.62
C ASP A 126 -11.81 1.44 0.91
N VAL A 127 -12.22 0.27 1.40
CA VAL A 127 -12.24 -0.02 2.85
C VAL A 127 -10.82 -0.06 3.43
N ALA A 128 -9.86 -0.60 2.67
CA ALA A 128 -8.45 -0.65 3.07
C ALA A 128 -7.88 0.76 3.29
N VAL A 129 -8.27 1.74 2.46
CA VAL A 129 -7.91 3.15 2.70
C VAL A 129 -8.48 3.65 4.02
N GLY A 130 -9.77 3.40 4.24
CA GLY A 130 -10.47 3.82 5.45
C GLY A 130 -9.84 3.27 6.73
N VAL A 131 -9.51 1.97 6.76
CA VAL A 131 -8.91 1.35 7.94
C VAL A 131 -7.49 1.87 8.19
N LEU A 132 -6.69 2.08 7.13
CA LEU A 132 -5.34 2.65 7.28
C LEU A 132 -5.44 4.04 7.91
N CYS A 133 -6.31 4.91 7.38
CA CYS A 133 -6.53 6.25 7.92
C CYS A 133 -6.99 6.22 9.38
N HIS A 134 -7.95 5.34 9.72
CA HIS A 134 -8.42 5.16 11.09
C HIS A 134 -7.29 4.75 12.03
N LEU A 135 -6.48 3.77 11.65
CA LEU A 135 -5.35 3.29 12.45
C LEU A 135 -4.26 4.36 12.62
N GLY A 136 -3.97 5.13 11.58
CA GLY A 136 -3.04 6.25 11.67
C GLY A 136 -3.49 7.25 12.72
N CYS A 137 -4.72 7.75 12.58
CA CYS A 137 -5.32 8.69 13.53
C CYS A 137 -5.39 8.10 14.94
N MET A 138 -5.73 6.82 15.09
CA MET A 138 -5.74 6.12 16.37
C MET A 138 -4.36 6.14 17.03
N VAL A 139 -3.31 5.72 16.32
CA VAL A 139 -1.93 5.70 16.84
C VAL A 139 -1.48 7.12 17.22
N ASP A 140 -1.77 8.12 16.39
CA ASP A 140 -1.43 9.52 16.67
C ASP A 140 -2.10 10.06 17.93
N ARG A 141 -3.40 9.77 18.12
CA ARG A 141 -4.14 10.11 19.34
C ARG A 141 -3.53 9.44 20.58
N LEU A 142 -3.23 8.14 20.48
CA LEU A 142 -2.66 7.38 21.59
C LEU A 142 -1.25 7.88 21.97
N LEU A 143 -0.43 8.25 20.98
CA LEU A 143 0.88 8.88 21.20
C LEU A 143 0.77 10.22 21.94
N GLN A 144 -0.34 10.95 21.76
CA GLN A 144 -0.65 12.20 22.47
C GLN A 144 -1.27 11.97 23.85
N GLY A 145 -1.45 10.72 24.28
CA GLY A 145 -2.12 10.38 25.55
C GLY A 145 -3.62 10.68 25.55
N GLN A 146 -4.24 10.84 24.38
CA GLN A 146 -5.68 11.09 24.25
C GLN A 146 -6.47 9.79 24.42
N THR A 147 -7.69 9.91 24.96
CA THR A 147 -8.59 8.78 25.17
C THR A 147 -9.23 8.33 23.85
N SER A 148 -9.50 7.03 23.74
CA SER A 148 -10.27 6.46 22.63
C SER A 148 -11.73 6.88 22.65
N VAL A 149 -12.38 6.76 21.50
CA VAL A 149 -13.84 6.87 21.40
C VAL A 149 -14.47 5.62 22.02
N ASN A 150 -15.54 5.78 22.80
CA ASN A 150 -16.27 4.65 23.37
C ASN A 150 -17.03 3.88 22.29
N PHE A 151 -17.01 2.55 22.37
CA PHE A 151 -17.78 1.68 21.50
C PHE A 151 -19.11 1.28 22.19
N PRO A 152 -20.29 1.65 21.64
CA PRO A 152 -21.58 1.23 22.19
C PRO A 152 -21.73 -0.29 22.16
N ASP A 153 -22.31 -0.87 23.23
CA ASP A 153 -22.57 -2.32 23.32
C ASP A 153 -21.33 -3.20 23.06
N LYS A 154 -20.16 -2.75 23.54
CA LYS A 154 -18.87 -3.42 23.39
C LYS A 154 -18.89 -4.90 23.80
N SER A 155 -19.38 -5.23 25.00
CA SER A 155 -19.28 -6.60 25.51
C SER A 155 -20.09 -7.62 24.69
N PRO A 156 -21.37 -7.36 24.35
CA PRO A 156 -22.11 -8.20 23.39
C PRO A 156 -21.39 -8.33 22.04
N TYR A 157 -20.91 -7.21 21.49
CA TYR A 157 -20.25 -7.21 20.18
C TYR A 157 -18.97 -8.06 20.17
N ILE A 158 -18.16 -8.00 21.24
CA ILE A 158 -16.99 -8.85 21.43
C ILE A 158 -17.39 -10.32 21.51
N ALA A 159 -18.43 -10.65 22.29
CA ALA A 159 -18.87 -12.04 22.45
C ALA A 159 -19.31 -12.67 21.12
N GLU A 160 -20.06 -11.93 20.31
CA GLU A 160 -20.54 -12.38 18.99
C GLU A 160 -19.40 -12.55 17.96
N ASN A 161 -18.34 -11.75 18.09
CA ASN A 161 -17.25 -11.68 17.12
C ASN A 161 -15.88 -12.09 17.72
N HIS A 162 -15.91 -12.90 18.78
CA HIS A 162 -14.74 -13.22 19.60
C HIS A 162 -13.51 -13.73 18.80
N PRO A 163 -13.65 -14.60 17.78
CA PRO A 163 -12.50 -15.03 16.98
C PRO A 163 -11.79 -13.87 16.27
N LEU A 164 -12.54 -12.91 15.74
CA LEU A 164 -11.98 -11.73 15.06
C LEU A 164 -11.37 -10.76 16.06
N PHE A 165 -12.03 -10.57 17.21
CA PHE A 165 -11.53 -9.74 18.30
C PHE A 165 -10.13 -10.20 18.74
N GLU A 166 -9.92 -11.49 18.99
CA GLU A 166 -8.62 -12.01 19.43
C GLU A 166 -7.54 -11.88 18.36
N ILE A 167 -7.89 -12.03 17.07
CA ILE A 167 -6.96 -11.79 15.95
C ILE A 167 -6.47 -10.34 15.96
N ILE A 168 -7.39 -9.39 16.06
CA ILE A 168 -7.07 -7.95 16.01
C ILE A 168 -6.29 -7.56 17.26
N ARG A 169 -6.77 -7.96 18.45
CA ARG A 169 -6.10 -7.76 19.74
C ARG A 169 -4.67 -8.28 19.72
N GLY A 170 -4.42 -9.48 19.20
CA GLY A 170 -3.08 -10.03 19.07
C GLY A 170 -2.18 -9.24 18.12
N SER A 171 -2.76 -8.73 17.03
CA SER A 171 -2.05 -7.92 16.04
C SER A 171 -1.68 -6.53 16.58
N CYS A 172 -2.40 -6.01 17.58
CA CYS A 172 -2.08 -4.73 18.25
C CYS A 172 -0.70 -4.72 18.91
N SER A 173 -0.08 -5.88 19.12
CA SER A 173 1.29 -5.98 19.63
C SER A 173 2.32 -5.26 18.76
N ILE A 174 2.07 -5.07 17.46
CA ILE A 174 2.92 -4.25 16.57
C ILE A 174 3.01 -2.82 17.10
N PHE A 175 1.87 -2.21 17.42
CA PHE A 175 1.83 -0.83 17.90
C PHE A 175 2.40 -0.70 19.31
N GLN A 176 2.16 -1.69 20.17
CA GLN A 176 2.72 -1.68 21.51
C GLN A 176 4.25 -1.78 21.51
N LYS A 177 4.82 -2.61 20.62
CA LYS A 177 6.28 -2.76 20.49
C LYS A 177 6.93 -1.54 19.85
N GLU A 178 6.31 -0.96 18.83
CA GLU A 178 6.92 0.15 18.09
C GLU A 178 6.73 1.50 18.80
N PHE A 179 5.53 1.77 19.29
CA PHE A 179 5.12 3.09 19.74
C PHE A 179 4.88 3.16 21.25
N SER A 180 5.03 2.03 21.97
CA SER A 180 4.71 1.92 23.40
C SER A 180 3.27 2.32 23.75
N VAL A 181 2.35 2.24 22.79
CA VAL A 181 0.92 2.54 22.98
C VAL A 181 0.12 1.27 23.26
N LYS A 182 -0.88 1.37 24.14
CA LYS A 182 -1.85 0.31 24.38
C LYS A 182 -3.14 0.64 23.64
N VAL A 183 -3.57 -0.23 22.75
CA VAL A 183 -4.84 -0.08 22.02
C VAL A 183 -6.01 -0.50 22.93
N PRO A 184 -6.97 0.39 23.24
CA PRO A 184 -8.15 0.05 24.03
C PRO A 184 -9.09 -0.89 23.28
N GLU A 185 -9.90 -1.66 24.03
CA GLU A 185 -10.86 -2.60 23.43
C GLU A 185 -11.90 -1.89 22.54
N ASP A 186 -12.27 -0.65 22.87
CA ASP A 186 -13.19 0.15 22.05
C ASP A 186 -12.64 0.39 20.63
N GLU A 187 -11.34 0.68 20.51
CA GLU A 187 -10.69 0.81 19.20
C GLU A 187 -10.61 -0.54 18.49
N ILE A 188 -10.38 -1.64 19.21
CA ILE A 188 -10.43 -2.99 18.63
C ILE A 188 -11.81 -3.26 18.02
N CYS A 189 -12.89 -2.91 18.71
CA CYS A 189 -14.25 -3.03 18.20
C CYS A 189 -14.51 -2.14 16.97
N HIS A 190 -14.00 -0.90 16.96
CA HIS A 190 -14.07 -0.05 15.77
C HIS A 190 -13.32 -0.66 14.58
N ILE A 191 -12.13 -1.23 14.80
CA ILE A 191 -11.35 -1.92 13.76
C ILE A 191 -12.12 -3.14 13.24
N MET A 192 -12.77 -3.91 14.11
CA MET A 192 -13.57 -5.08 13.72
C MET A 192 -14.67 -4.74 12.69
N MET A 193 -15.28 -3.55 12.79
CA MET A 193 -16.31 -3.13 11.83
C MET A 193 -15.78 -3.03 10.39
N PHE A 194 -14.52 -2.64 10.20
CA PHE A 194 -13.90 -2.63 8.87
C PHE A 194 -13.80 -4.04 8.27
N PHE A 195 -13.64 -5.06 9.11
CA PHE A 195 -13.51 -6.45 8.69
C PHE A 195 -14.86 -7.19 8.64
N SER A 196 -15.99 -6.49 8.60
CA SER A 196 -17.30 -7.10 8.40
C SER A 196 -17.38 -7.79 7.01
N PRO A 197 -18.24 -8.82 6.85
CA PRO A 197 -18.30 -9.60 5.61
C PRO A 197 -18.56 -8.78 4.34
N GLU A 198 -19.38 -7.74 4.41
CA GLU A 198 -19.73 -6.85 3.30
C GLU A 198 -18.56 -5.97 2.84
N ASN A 199 -17.59 -5.75 3.72
CA ASN A 199 -16.39 -4.96 3.47
C ASN A 199 -15.22 -5.80 2.92
N CYS A 200 -15.36 -7.12 2.90
CA CYS A 200 -14.28 -8.05 2.59
C CYS A 200 -14.57 -8.92 1.38
N ASN A 201 -13.54 -9.17 0.58
CA ASN A 201 -13.49 -10.25 -0.39
C ASN A 201 -13.13 -11.56 0.31
N LYS A 202 -13.82 -12.67 -0.04
CA LYS A 202 -13.45 -14.01 0.43
C LYS A 202 -12.22 -14.49 -0.31
N ILE A 203 -11.25 -15.07 0.40
CA ILE A 203 -10.13 -15.77 -0.23
C ILE A 203 -10.72 -16.96 -1.02
N LYS A 204 -10.62 -16.92 -2.35
CA LYS A 204 -10.81 -18.13 -3.16
C LYS A 204 -9.69 -19.09 -2.77
N LYS A 205 -10.01 -20.20 -2.12
CA LYS A 205 -9.04 -21.30 -1.97
C LYS A 205 -8.64 -21.73 -3.38
N CYS A 206 -7.39 -21.51 -3.76
CA CYS A 206 -6.81 -22.24 -4.88
C CYS A 206 -6.86 -23.72 -4.51
N ASN A 207 -7.73 -24.48 -5.19
CA ASN A 207 -7.66 -25.93 -5.17
C ASN A 207 -6.31 -26.31 -5.80
N VAL A 208 -5.30 -26.54 -4.96
CA VAL A 208 -4.15 -27.33 -5.36
C VAL A 208 -4.67 -28.76 -5.42
N GLN A 209 -5.08 -29.19 -6.60
CA GLN A 209 -5.28 -30.61 -6.87
C GLN A 209 -3.91 -31.29 -6.72
N GLN A 210 -3.89 -32.30 -5.84
CA GLN A 210 -2.81 -33.29 -5.72
C GLN A 210 -2.68 -34.09 -7.02
#